data_AF-A0A378B9T1-F1
#
_entry.id   AF-A0A378B9T1-F1
#
_cell.length_a   1.000
_cell.length_b   1.000
_cell.length_c   1.000
_cell.angle_alpha   90.00
_cell.angle_beta   90.00
_cell.angle_gamma   90.00
#
_symmetry.space_group_name_H-M   'P 1'
#
loop_
_entity.id
_entity.type
_entity.pdbx_description
1 polymer ?
#
loop_
_entity_poly.entity_id
_entity_poly.type
_entity_poly.pdbx_seq_one_letter_code
_entity_poly.pdbx_strand_id
1 'polypeptide(L)'
;MANFAASLVTGLVLGLAVGYIIILARKFTINQSDSTYGADVMMGAGNASGRFLGPLIILSAMTASIPIGIGSLVGALLFYHLAETDHGGAHPRGDDPGSIFPVAIS
;
A
#
# COMPACT_ATOMS: atom_id res chain seq x y z
N MET A 1 -0.57 1.60 50.56
CA MET A 1 0.36 2.54 49.89
C MET A 1 1.72 1.92 49.56
N ALA A 2 2.36 1.13 50.45
CA ALA A 2 3.71 0.59 50.23
C ALA A 2 3.87 -0.24 48.93
N ASN A 3 2.86 -1.05 48.57
CA ASN A 3 2.95 -1.96 47.43
C ASN A 3 2.51 -1.33 46.09
N PHE A 4 1.91 -0.13 46.13
CA PHE A 4 1.40 0.54 44.93
C PHE A 4 2.56 1.08 44.09
N ALA A 5 3.51 1.77 44.72
CA ALA A 5 4.72 2.23 44.05
C ALA A 5 5.55 1.06 43.50
N ALA A 6 5.67 -0.03 44.26
CA ALA A 6 6.36 -1.24 43.82
C ALA A 6 5.70 -1.86 42.57
N SER A 7 4.36 -1.97 42.55
CA SER A 7 3.63 -2.52 41.39
C SER A 7 3.78 -1.67 40.12
N LEU A 8 3.91 -0.35 40.26
CA LEU A 8 4.07 0.57 39.15
C LEU A 8 5.46 0.42 38.52
N VAL A 9 6.50 0.33 39.37
CA VAL A 9 7.88 0.11 38.93
C VAL A 9 8.03 -1.27 38.28
N THR A 10 7.45 -2.32 38.86
CA THR A 10 7.51 -3.66 38.26
C THR A 10 6.78 -3.73 36.93
N GLY A 11 5.63 -3.06 36.80
CA GLY A 11 4.89 -2.97 35.54
C GLY A 11 5.69 -2.24 34.46
N LEU A 12 6.38 -1.16 34.82
CA LEU A 12 7.25 -0.42 33.90
C LEU A 12 8.45 -1.26 33.44
N VAL A 13 9.12 -1.97 34.36
CA VAL A 13 10.27 -2.81 34.02
C VAL A 13 9.87 -3.96 33.10
N LEU A 14 8.76 -4.64 33.40
CA LEU A 14 8.25 -5.73 32.56
C LEU A 14 7.77 -5.22 31.21
N GLY A 15 7.09 -4.07 31.17
CA GLY A 15 6.64 -3.43 29.93
C GLY A 15 7.80 -3.04 29.03
N LEU A 16 8.87 -2.46 29.58
CA LEU A 16 10.09 -2.14 28.85
C LEU A 16 10.83 -3.39 28.37
N ALA A 17 10.90 -4.44 29.19
CA ALA A 17 11.53 -5.70 28.81
C ALA A 17 10.81 -6.36 27.62
N VAL A 18 9.48 -6.46 27.67
CA VAL A 18 8.68 -7.03 26.57
C VAL A 18 8.73 -6.12 25.34
N GLY A 19 8.62 -4.80 25.52
CA GLY A 19 8.75 -3.84 24.42
C GLY A 19 10.10 -3.95 23.70
N TYR A 20 11.19 -4.10 24.47
CA TYR A 20 12.52 -4.28 23.90
C TYR A 20 12.65 -5.60 23.14
N ILE A 21 12.10 -6.71 23.65
CA ILE A 21 12.05 -7.99 22.95
C ILE A 21 11.28 -7.88 21.63
N ILE A 22 10.14 -7.18 21.60
CA ILE A 22 9.34 -6.97 20.38
C ILE A 22 10.12 -6.15 19.35
N ILE A 23 10.77 -5.06 19.78
CA ILE A 23 11.59 -4.22 18.87
C ILE A 23 12.77 -5.02 18.34
N LEU A 24 13.44 -5.81 19.19
CA LEU A 24 14.58 -6.62 18.79
C LEU A 24 14.18 -7.72 17.82
N ALA A 25 13.08 -8.44 18.10
CA ALA A 25 12.52 -9.45 17.21
C ALA A 25 12.14 -8.83 15.86
N ARG A 26 11.49 -7.66 15.86
CA ARG A 26 11.21 -6.92 14.64
C ARG A 26 12.49 -6.57 13.89
N LYS A 27 13.53 -6.11 14.60
CA LYS A 27 14.81 -5.74 13.98
C LYS A 27 15.57 -6.96 13.44
N PHE A 28 15.49 -8.14 14.05
CA PHE A 28 16.17 -9.34 13.53
C PHE A 28 15.37 -10.08 12.45
N THR A 29 14.04 -10.00 12.46
CA THR A 29 13.18 -10.63 11.45
C THR A 29 12.95 -9.73 10.23
N ILE A 30 12.87 -8.41 10.41
CA ILE A 30 12.51 -7.45 9.34
C ILE A 30 13.75 -6.77 8.71
N ASN A 31 14.89 -6.64 9.41
CA ASN A 31 16.09 -5.98 8.89
C ASN A 31 16.93 -6.86 7.93
N GLN A 32 16.29 -7.80 7.24
CA GLN A 32 16.85 -8.52 6.08
C GLN A 32 16.13 -8.14 4.79
N SER A 33 15.21 -7.16 4.84
CA SER A 33 14.33 -6.86 3.72
C SER A 33 13.98 -5.38 3.70
N ASP A 34 14.82 -4.58 3.03
CA ASP A 34 14.50 -3.19 2.64
C ASP A 34 13.31 -3.11 1.66
N SER A 35 12.82 -4.25 1.20
CA SER A 35 11.56 -4.40 0.51
C SER A 35 10.71 -5.36 1.31
N THR A 36 9.52 -4.92 1.70
CA THR A 36 8.48 -5.84 2.14
C THR A 36 8.17 -6.72 0.93
N TYR A 37 8.81 -7.89 0.80
CA TYR A 37 8.62 -8.81 -0.35
C TYR A 37 7.14 -9.06 -0.66
N GLY A 38 6.25 -8.95 0.34
CA GLY A 38 4.81 -8.99 0.14
C GLY A 38 4.21 -7.72 -0.48
N ALA A 39 4.64 -6.52 -0.06
CA ALA A 39 4.10 -5.25 -0.55
C ALA A 39 4.55 -4.94 -1.98
N ASP A 40 5.81 -5.20 -2.32
CA ASP A 40 6.31 -5.01 -3.69
C ASP A 40 5.66 -5.97 -4.69
N VAL A 41 5.37 -7.20 -4.26
CA VAL A 41 4.60 -8.17 -5.07
C VAL A 41 3.13 -7.73 -5.19
N MET A 42 2.50 -7.25 -4.12
CA MET A 42 1.10 -6.80 -4.15
C MET A 42 0.92 -5.51 -4.97
N MET A 43 1.86 -4.58 -4.90
CA MET A 43 1.86 -3.33 -5.66
C MET A 43 2.23 -3.58 -7.13
N GLY A 44 3.24 -4.42 -7.39
CA GLY A 44 3.74 -4.72 -8.74
C GLY A 44 2.82 -5.63 -9.56
N ALA A 45 2.23 -6.66 -8.96
CA ALA A 45 1.37 -7.60 -9.68
C ALA A 45 0.05 -6.95 -10.15
N GLY A 46 -0.55 -6.12 -9.28
CA GLY A 46 -1.73 -5.33 -9.61
C GLY A 46 -1.44 -4.35 -10.76
N ASN A 47 -0.30 -3.65 -10.71
CA ASN A 47 0.10 -2.74 -11.79
C ASN A 47 0.34 -3.46 -13.11
N ALA A 48 1.18 -4.49 -13.11
CA ALA A 48 1.50 -5.24 -14.32
C ALA A 48 0.24 -5.86 -14.97
N SER A 49 -0.66 -6.41 -14.15
CA SER A 49 -1.92 -6.97 -14.63
C SER A 49 -2.87 -5.90 -15.16
N GLY A 50 -2.96 -4.72 -14.53
CA GLY A 50 -3.78 -3.59 -14.98
C GLY A 50 -3.33 -3.03 -16.33
N ARG A 51 -2.02 -2.90 -16.55
CA ARG A 51 -1.42 -2.49 -17.84
C ARG A 51 -1.71 -3.47 -18.97
N PHE A 52 -1.75 -4.75 -18.65
CA PHE A 52 -2.00 -5.81 -19.63
C PHE A 52 -3.49 -5.99 -19.93
N LEU A 53 -4.32 -6.02 -18.88
CA LEU A 53 -5.75 -6.29 -19.02
C LEU A 53 -6.56 -5.05 -19.43
N GLY A 54 -6.13 -3.84 -19.08
CA GLY A 54 -6.85 -2.60 -19.41
C GLY A 54 -7.16 -2.45 -20.91
N PRO A 55 -6.17 -2.54 -21.81
CA PRO A 55 -6.40 -2.49 -23.26
C PRO A 55 -7.24 -3.66 -23.77
N LEU A 56 -7.05 -4.86 -23.20
CA LEU A 56 -7.80 -6.06 -23.59
C LEU A 56 -9.28 -5.97 -23.22
N ILE A 57 -9.62 -5.35 -22.08
CA ILE A 57 -11.00 -5.10 -21.66
C ILE A 57 -11.70 -4.14 -22.65
N ILE A 58 -11.00 -3.11 -23.12
CA ILE A 58 -11.53 -2.16 -24.12
C ILE A 58 -11.75 -2.86 -25.47
N LEU A 59 -10.78 -3.66 -25.91
CA LEU A 59 -10.91 -4.46 -27.14
C LEU A 59 -12.06 -5.47 -27.03
N SER A 60 -12.23 -6.11 -25.87
CA SER A 60 -13.36 -7.01 -25.61
C SER A 60 -14.71 -6.28 -25.56
N ALA A 61 -14.73 -5.01 -25.15
CA ALA A 61 -15.93 -4.19 -25.15
C ALA A 61 -16.37 -3.79 -26.57
N MET A 62 -15.40 -3.52 -27.45
CA MET A 62 -15.66 -3.21 -28.87
C MET A 62 -16.27 -4.39 -29.63
N THR A 63 -15.88 -5.63 -29.30
CA THR A 63 -16.46 -6.83 -29.92
C THR A 63 -17.84 -7.18 -29.35
N ALA A 64 -18.16 -6.73 -28.13
CA ALA A 64 -19.43 -7.03 -27.47
C ALA A 64 -20.60 -6.19 -28.03
N SER A 65 -20.42 -4.87 -28.19
CA SER A 65 -21.38 -4.02 -28.94
C SER A 65 -20.83 -2.62 -29.22
N ILE A 66 -21.32 -1.99 -30.29
CA ILE A 66 -20.97 -0.62 -30.69
C ILE A 66 -21.15 0.42 -29.56
N PRO A 67 -22.30 0.50 -28.85
CA PRO A 67 -22.48 1.49 -27.79
C PRO A 67 -21.55 1.26 -26.59
N ILE A 68 -21.27 0.01 -26.23
CA ILE A 68 -20.37 -0.34 -25.12
C ILE A 68 -18.92 -0.04 -25.50
N GLY A 69 -18.53 -0.31 -26.75
CA GLY A 69 -17.23 0.05 -27.30
C GLY A 69 -16.97 1.55 -27.22
N ILE A 70 -17.92 2.38 -27.67
CA ILE A 70 -17.79 3.85 -27.60
C ILE A 70 -17.69 4.33 -26.15
N GLY A 71 -18.54 3.82 -25.26
CA GLY A 71 -18.50 4.16 -23.84
C GLY A 71 -17.18 3.79 -23.17
N SER A 72 -16.62 2.62 -23.48
CA SER A 72 -15.33 2.16 -22.96
C SER A 72 -14.15 2.99 -23.49
N LEU A 73 -14.21 3.44 -24.76
CA LEU A 73 -13.19 4.27 -25.38
C LEU A 73 -13.19 5.68 -24.77
N VAL A 74 -14.37 6.29 -24.65
CA VAL A 74 -14.52 7.62 -24.02
C VAL A 74 -14.09 7.59 -22.56
N GLY A 75 -14.50 6.56 -21.81
CA GLY A 75 -14.07 6.36 -20.42
C GLY A 75 -12.55 6.21 -20.32
N ALA A 76 -11.94 5.37 -21.17
CA ALA A 76 -10.50 5.17 -21.19
C ALA A 76 -9.73 6.47 -21.53
N LEU A 77 -10.21 7.27 -22.48
CA LEU A 77 -9.60 8.57 -22.82
C LEU A 77 -9.73 9.60 -21.69
N LEU A 78 -10.89 9.65 -21.04
CA LEU A 78 -11.13 10.57 -19.93
C LEU A 78 -10.26 10.20 -18.74
N PHE A 79 -10.18 8.92 -18.39
CA PHE A 79 -9.28 8.44 -17.34
C PHE A 79 -7.81 8.55 -17.71
N TYR A 80 -7.43 8.48 -19.00
CA TYR A 80 -6.07 8.75 -19.44
C TYR A 80 -5.65 10.22 -19.25
N HIS A 81 -6.62 11.15 -19.27
CA HIS A 81 -6.35 12.55 -19.00
C HIS A 81 -6.40 12.89 -17.49
N LEU A 82 -7.22 12.18 -16.73
CA LEU A 82 -7.42 12.41 -15.29
C LEU A 82 -6.44 11.66 -14.40
N ALA A 83 -5.99 10.47 -14.82
CA ALA A 83 -4.96 9.72 -14.12
C ALA A 83 -3.60 10.07 -14.75
N GLU A 84 -2.60 10.37 -13.92
CA GLU A 84 -1.23 10.16 -14.36
C GLU A 84 -1.09 8.74 -14.90
N THR A 85 -0.22 8.58 -15.89
CA THR A 85 0.03 7.35 -16.65
C THR A 85 0.57 6.22 -15.78
N ASP A 86 -0.21 5.75 -14.83
CA ASP A 86 -0.08 4.46 -14.20
C ASP A 86 -1.41 3.76 -14.41
N HIS A 87 -1.46 2.96 -15.46
CA HIS A 87 -2.40 1.84 -15.56
C HIS A 87 -2.08 0.83 -14.45
N GLY A 88 -2.11 1.25 -13.18
CA GLY A 88 -1.72 0.43 -12.05
C GLY A 88 -0.89 1.12 -10.97
N GLY A 89 -1.52 1.88 -10.10
CA GLY A 89 -1.14 1.99 -8.68
C GLY A 89 0.35 2.09 -8.29
N ALA A 90 1.16 2.96 -8.90
CA ALA A 90 2.48 3.27 -8.35
C ALA A 90 2.74 4.73 -7.94
N HIS A 91 1.96 5.73 -8.34
CA HIS A 91 1.85 7.00 -7.60
C HIS A 91 0.65 7.85 -8.10
N PRO A 92 -0.24 8.36 -7.23
CA PRO A 92 -1.28 9.31 -7.62
C PRO A 92 -0.83 10.78 -7.49
N ARG A 93 -1.29 11.61 -8.41
CA ARG A 93 -1.64 13.03 -8.26
C ARG A 93 -2.50 13.19 -7.01
N GLY A 94 -1.88 13.32 -5.85
CA GLY A 94 -2.62 13.31 -4.59
C GLY A 94 -1.78 12.97 -3.37
N ASP A 95 -0.58 13.53 -3.24
CA ASP A 95 0.12 13.59 -1.95
C ASP A 95 -0.55 14.61 -1.01
N ASP A 96 -1.83 14.42 -0.65
CA ASP A 96 -2.53 15.35 0.28
C ASP A 96 -3.46 14.70 1.33
N PRO A 97 -3.51 13.36 1.46
CA PRO A 97 -3.78 12.80 2.80
C PRO A 97 -2.72 11.77 3.24
N GLY A 98 -1.65 11.57 2.47
CA GLY A 98 -0.47 10.83 2.94
C GLY A 98 0.41 11.67 3.90
N SER A 99 0.28 13.00 3.87
CA SER A 99 1.03 13.94 4.70
C SER A 99 0.60 13.96 6.18
N ILE A 100 -0.55 13.38 6.53
CA ILE A 100 -1.04 13.28 7.92
C ILE A 100 -0.45 12.09 8.69
N PHE A 101 0.22 11.15 8.01
CA PHE A 101 1.05 10.15 8.69
C PHE A 101 2.37 9.93 7.92
N PRO A 102 3.37 10.80 8.13
CA PRO A 102 4.73 10.50 7.72
C PRO A 102 5.29 9.41 8.62
N VAL A 103 5.21 8.15 8.19
CA VAL A 103 6.21 7.16 8.63
C VAL A 103 7.46 7.43 7.79
N ALA A 104 8.33 8.25 8.37
CA ALA A 104 9.73 8.28 7.99
C ALA A 104 10.31 6.91 8.37
N ILE A 105 10.47 6.03 7.39
CA ILE A 105 11.34 4.87 7.50
C ILE A 105 12.74 5.33 7.09
N SER A 106 13.60 5.45 8.10
CA SER A 106 15.06 5.48 7.98
C SER A 106 15.61 4.06 8.06
#